data_AF-A0A0D6JGK1-F1
#
_entry.id   AF-A0A0D6JGK1-F1
#
_cell.length_a   1.000
_cell.length_b   1.000
_cell.length_c   1.000
_cell.angle_alpha   90.00
_cell.angle_beta   90.00
_cell.angle_gamma   90.00
#
_symmetry.space_group_name_H-M   'P 1'
#
loop_
_entity.id
_entity.type
_entity.pdbx_description
1 polymer ?
#
loop_
_entity_poly.entity_id
_entity_poly.type
_entity_poly.pdbx_seq_one_letter_code
_entity_poly.pdbx_strand_id
1 'polypeptide(L)'
;MSLLARYAEHLFWMARYMERADSLARIIETHAAYDRGRESETSWKWLVQLYADDEEFEEKYTDASQRNVLHFYIRDLDHPGSILSAIKAARENARALRAYLPTEMWSQLNEFYNRIMLTGEAEIDIVHLSRTCGMIKSGCQAQFGIADSTLYRDEGWRFYGLGQFLERADQTSRLLDVKFAQLAAEESPQDRIADTTFWALVLRSASAYQAFQRIEACRVDPDRIAVFLLLNPSHPRSVSFCTHQMERLLHELRMRCRLARTGRALHHLDELTAYLQVAQQHADLVGNLHVFNDGLQRRLNAIADELGATFFGYAPHQPIVQTPEPGMPVIGNVTQSQSQSQSQSQSQSQGSAPS
;
A
#
# COMPACT_ATOMS: atom_id res chain seq x y z
N MET A 1 22.38 -14.58 -20.22
CA MET A 1 21.71 -13.48 -19.49
C MET A 1 20.21 -13.71 -19.28
N SER A 2 19.50 -14.54 -20.08
CA SER A 2 18.05 -14.78 -19.89
C SER A 2 17.67 -15.54 -18.61
N LEU A 3 18.56 -16.40 -18.10
CA LEU A 3 18.31 -17.18 -16.88
C LEU A 3 18.31 -16.31 -15.61
N LEU A 4 19.20 -15.32 -15.51
CA LEU A 4 19.28 -14.40 -14.36
C LEU A 4 18.07 -13.45 -14.32
N ALA A 5 17.65 -12.95 -15.48
CA ALA A 5 16.46 -12.11 -15.62
C ALA A 5 15.19 -12.84 -15.14
N ARG A 6 14.98 -14.07 -15.64
CA ARG A 6 13.83 -14.90 -15.26
C ARG A 6 13.89 -15.33 -13.78
N TYR A 7 15.09 -15.61 -13.26
CA TYR A 7 15.27 -15.91 -11.83
C TYR A 7 14.86 -14.74 -10.93
N ALA A 8 15.33 -13.54 -11.26
CA ALA A 8 14.99 -12.31 -10.57
C ALA A 8 13.48 -12.02 -10.64
N GLU A 9 12.88 -12.15 -11.81
CA GLU A 9 11.44 -11.93 -12.04
C GLU A 9 10.56 -12.84 -11.17
N HIS A 10 10.84 -14.14 -11.17
CA HIS A 10 10.06 -15.10 -10.38
C HIS A 10 10.17 -14.82 -8.88
N LEU A 11 11.36 -14.47 -8.36
CA LEU A 11 11.54 -14.11 -6.96
C LEU A 11 10.84 -12.81 -6.59
N PHE A 12 10.93 -11.80 -7.46
CA PHE A 12 10.25 -10.52 -7.30
C PHE A 12 8.73 -10.74 -7.18
N TRP A 13 8.12 -11.42 -8.15
CA TRP A 13 6.68 -11.68 -8.13
C TRP A 13 6.24 -12.61 -7.01
N MET A 14 7.05 -13.63 -6.67
CA MET A 14 6.77 -14.49 -5.52
C MET A 14 6.63 -13.67 -4.23
N ALA A 15 7.56 -12.75 -3.97
CA ALA A 15 7.49 -11.89 -2.78
C ALA A 15 6.25 -10.98 -2.79
N ARG A 16 5.91 -10.40 -3.95
CA ARG A 16 4.70 -9.58 -4.13
C ARG A 16 3.43 -10.37 -3.83
N TYR A 17 3.26 -11.56 -4.40
CA TYR A 17 2.07 -12.37 -4.17
C TYR A 17 1.92 -12.80 -2.70
N MET A 18 3.02 -13.17 -2.04
CA MET A 18 2.99 -13.51 -0.62
C MET A 18 2.59 -12.31 0.24
N GLU A 19 3.07 -11.11 -0.09
CA GLU A 19 2.78 -9.92 0.71
C GLU A 19 1.37 -9.37 0.47
N ARG A 20 0.85 -9.52 -0.75
CA ARG A 20 -0.58 -9.30 -1.06
C ARG A 20 -1.48 -10.22 -0.25
N ALA A 21 -1.17 -11.52 -0.22
CA ALA A 21 -1.94 -12.50 0.54
C ALA A 21 -1.93 -12.21 2.05
N ASP A 22 -0.77 -11.86 2.63
CA ASP A 22 -0.67 -11.46 4.04
C ASP A 22 -1.51 -10.20 4.33
N SER A 23 -1.44 -9.20 3.44
CA SER A 23 -2.13 -7.93 3.63
C SER A 23 -3.65 -8.08 3.55
N LEU A 24 -4.14 -8.79 2.54
CA LEU A 24 -5.57 -9.07 2.35
C LEU A 24 -6.14 -9.89 3.52
N ALA A 25 -5.41 -10.92 4.00
CA ALA A 25 -5.83 -11.71 5.15
C ALA A 25 -5.94 -10.87 6.44
N ARG A 26 -5.06 -9.89 6.64
CA ARG A 26 -5.12 -8.96 7.79
C ARG A 26 -6.32 -8.03 7.72
N ILE A 27 -6.58 -7.47 6.54
CA ILE A 27 -7.70 -6.56 6.31
C ILE A 27 -9.02 -7.31 6.57
N ILE A 28 -9.18 -8.49 5.97
CA ILE A 28 -10.36 -9.34 6.14
C ILE A 28 -10.57 -9.72 7.61
N GLU A 29 -9.54 -10.23 8.29
CA GLU A 29 -9.66 -10.65 9.69
C GLU A 29 -10.03 -9.49 10.62
N THR A 30 -9.35 -8.35 10.44
CA THR A 30 -9.54 -7.18 11.29
C THR A 30 -10.95 -6.61 11.10
N HIS A 31 -11.44 -6.55 9.86
CA HIS A 31 -12.79 -6.10 9.57
C HIS A 31 -13.85 -7.08 10.10
N ALA A 32 -13.66 -8.40 9.89
CA ALA A 32 -14.55 -9.43 10.42
C ALA A 32 -14.66 -9.41 11.96
N ALA A 33 -13.58 -9.06 12.66
CA ALA A 33 -13.60 -8.91 14.12
C ALA A 33 -14.44 -7.69 14.56
N TYR A 34 -14.51 -6.64 13.74
CA TYR A 34 -15.31 -5.45 14.01
C TYR A 34 -16.80 -5.67 13.74
N ASP A 35 -17.13 -6.36 12.65
CA ASP A 35 -18.52 -6.59 12.22
C ASP A 35 -19.29 -7.50 13.19
N ARG A 36 -18.60 -8.45 13.87
CA ARG A 36 -19.18 -9.36 14.88
C ARG A 36 -19.89 -8.69 16.07
N GLY A 37 -19.76 -7.38 16.24
CA GLY A 37 -20.40 -6.61 17.31
C GLY A 37 -21.54 -5.69 16.85
N ARG A 38 -21.95 -5.73 15.57
CA ARG A 38 -22.96 -4.83 15.01
C ARG A 38 -24.07 -5.64 14.32
N GLU A 39 -25.33 -5.21 14.52
CA GLU A 39 -26.52 -5.88 13.97
C GLU A 39 -26.84 -5.48 12.50
N SER A 40 -26.01 -4.65 11.85
CA SER A 40 -26.25 -4.28 10.46
C SER A 40 -25.72 -5.33 9.49
N GLU A 41 -26.49 -5.61 8.44
CA GLU A 41 -25.99 -6.21 7.19
C GLU A 41 -24.99 -5.24 6.54
N THR A 42 -23.80 -5.12 7.13
CA THR A 42 -22.76 -4.22 6.63
C THR A 42 -22.32 -4.74 5.27
N SER A 43 -22.55 -3.96 4.22
CA SER A 43 -22.05 -4.29 2.89
C SER A 43 -20.53 -4.38 2.91
N TRP A 44 -19.98 -5.47 2.35
CA TRP A 44 -18.54 -5.67 2.22
C TRP A 44 -17.98 -5.02 0.94
N LYS A 45 -18.79 -4.22 0.23
CA LYS A 45 -18.42 -3.53 -1.03
C LYS A 45 -17.19 -2.65 -0.90
N TRP A 46 -16.93 -2.05 0.26
CA TRP A 46 -15.74 -1.22 0.47
C TRP A 46 -14.43 -2.00 0.22
N LEU A 47 -14.40 -3.31 0.50
CA LEU A 47 -13.21 -4.13 0.23
C LEU A 47 -13.01 -4.35 -1.27
N VAL A 48 -14.10 -4.45 -2.03
CA VAL A 48 -14.08 -4.51 -3.51
C VAL A 48 -13.53 -3.20 -4.08
N GLN A 49 -14.02 -2.07 -3.56
CA GLN A 49 -13.56 -0.73 -3.94
C GLN A 49 -12.08 -0.49 -3.59
N LEU A 50 -11.57 -1.12 -2.52
CA LEU A 50 -10.17 -1.02 -2.09
C LEU A 50 -9.16 -1.53 -3.11
N TYR A 51 -9.56 -2.53 -3.86
CA TYR A 51 -8.74 -3.09 -4.91
C TYR A 51 -9.16 -2.64 -6.31
N ALA A 52 -10.22 -1.82 -6.40
CA ALA A 52 -10.84 -1.37 -7.64
C ALA A 52 -11.32 -2.56 -8.51
N ASP A 53 -11.90 -3.57 -7.86
CA ASP A 53 -12.39 -4.80 -8.50
C ASP A 53 -13.90 -4.77 -8.78
N ASP A 54 -14.56 -3.59 -8.74
CA ASP A 54 -16.02 -3.45 -8.87
C ASP A 54 -16.55 -4.13 -10.14
N GLU A 55 -15.92 -3.89 -11.29
CA GLU A 55 -16.34 -4.49 -12.58
C GLU A 55 -16.24 -6.02 -12.55
N GLU A 56 -15.10 -6.58 -12.15
CA GLU A 56 -14.89 -8.05 -12.10
C GLU A 56 -15.82 -8.71 -11.08
N PHE A 57 -16.08 -8.04 -9.96
CA PHE A 57 -16.96 -8.55 -8.91
C PHE A 57 -18.43 -8.58 -9.38
N GLU A 58 -18.90 -7.50 -10.00
CA GLU A 58 -20.29 -7.34 -10.47
C GLU A 58 -20.62 -8.28 -11.65
N GLU A 59 -19.61 -8.76 -12.38
CA GLU A 59 -19.78 -9.83 -13.39
C GLU A 59 -20.16 -11.20 -12.77
N LYS A 60 -19.71 -11.46 -11.53
CA LYS A 60 -19.88 -12.77 -10.86
C LYS A 60 -20.96 -12.77 -9.79
N TYR A 61 -21.21 -11.64 -9.14
CA TYR A 61 -22.06 -11.55 -7.96
C TYR A 61 -23.09 -10.41 -8.06
N THR A 62 -24.33 -10.69 -7.65
CA THR A 62 -25.44 -9.71 -7.65
C THR A 62 -25.40 -8.75 -6.47
N ASP A 63 -24.71 -9.11 -5.40
CA ASP A 63 -24.63 -8.36 -4.16
C ASP A 63 -23.26 -8.55 -3.49
N ALA A 64 -22.80 -7.50 -2.82
CA ALA A 64 -21.56 -7.50 -2.04
C ALA A 64 -21.78 -8.00 -0.60
N SER A 65 -22.54 -9.10 -0.44
CA SER A 65 -22.63 -9.77 0.85
C SER A 65 -21.27 -10.26 1.32
N GLN A 66 -21.11 -10.35 2.64
CA GLN A 66 -19.92 -10.90 3.28
C GLN A 66 -19.49 -12.23 2.63
N ARG A 67 -20.44 -13.15 2.39
CA ARG A 67 -20.14 -14.46 1.81
C ARG A 67 -19.50 -14.32 0.43
N ASN A 68 -20.09 -13.51 -0.46
CA ASN A 68 -19.62 -13.33 -1.83
C ASN A 68 -18.23 -12.68 -1.85
N VAL A 69 -18.03 -11.62 -1.07
CA VAL A 69 -16.74 -10.91 -0.99
C VAL A 69 -15.64 -11.80 -0.40
N LEU A 70 -15.94 -12.58 0.64
CA LEU A 70 -14.97 -13.53 1.21
C LEU A 70 -14.63 -14.66 0.22
N HIS A 71 -15.59 -15.18 -0.52
CA HIS A 71 -15.32 -16.16 -1.57
C HIS A 71 -14.40 -15.57 -2.65
N PHE A 72 -14.76 -14.39 -3.18
CA PHE A 72 -14.01 -13.68 -4.21
C PHE A 72 -12.55 -13.44 -3.82
N TYR A 73 -12.31 -12.92 -2.61
CA TYR A 73 -10.96 -12.59 -2.17
C TYR A 73 -10.15 -13.74 -1.58
N ILE A 74 -10.78 -14.81 -1.07
CA ILE A 74 -10.04 -15.92 -0.45
C ILE A 74 -9.87 -17.10 -1.40
N ARG A 75 -10.91 -17.47 -2.15
CA ARG A 75 -10.99 -18.79 -2.83
C ARG A 75 -11.14 -18.74 -4.34
N ASP A 76 -11.60 -17.62 -4.91
CA ASP A 76 -11.85 -17.53 -6.35
C ASP A 76 -10.54 -17.64 -7.15
N LEU A 77 -10.37 -18.74 -7.89
CA LEU A 77 -9.20 -18.97 -8.73
C LEU A 77 -9.23 -18.20 -10.05
N ASP A 78 -10.40 -17.73 -10.45
CA ASP A 78 -10.57 -16.94 -11.66
C ASP A 78 -10.23 -15.46 -11.39
N HIS A 79 -10.31 -15.03 -10.12
CA HIS A 79 -9.82 -13.72 -9.68
C HIS A 79 -8.31 -13.76 -9.36
N PRO A 80 -7.44 -13.05 -10.11
CA PRO A 80 -6.00 -13.05 -9.87
C PRO A 80 -5.58 -12.39 -8.55
N GLY A 81 -6.43 -11.52 -8.00
CA GLY A 81 -6.18 -10.82 -6.73
C GLY A 81 -6.50 -11.66 -5.50
N SER A 82 -7.14 -12.83 -5.65
CA SER A 82 -7.51 -13.67 -4.50
C SER A 82 -6.28 -14.26 -3.81
N ILE A 83 -6.42 -14.55 -2.51
CA ILE A 83 -5.38 -15.19 -1.70
C ILE A 83 -4.94 -16.53 -2.32
N LEU A 84 -5.92 -17.34 -2.77
CA LEU A 84 -5.63 -18.63 -3.38
C LEU A 84 -4.88 -18.49 -4.70
N SER A 85 -5.28 -17.54 -5.55
CA SER A 85 -4.61 -17.24 -6.83
C SER A 85 -3.19 -16.70 -6.61
N ALA A 86 -2.99 -15.78 -5.68
CA ALA A 86 -1.69 -15.23 -5.34
C ALA A 86 -0.73 -16.32 -4.83
N ILE A 87 -1.19 -17.19 -3.93
CA ILE A 87 -0.36 -18.27 -3.36
C ILE A 87 -0.10 -19.35 -4.40
N LYS A 88 -1.05 -19.64 -5.28
CA LYS A 88 -0.83 -20.47 -6.47
C LYS A 88 0.29 -19.88 -7.33
N ALA A 89 0.21 -18.60 -7.68
CA ALA A 89 1.22 -17.93 -8.50
C ALA A 89 2.61 -17.91 -7.84
N ALA A 90 2.68 -17.66 -6.53
CA ALA A 90 3.92 -17.75 -5.75
C ALA A 90 4.53 -19.15 -5.80
N ARG A 91 3.71 -20.20 -5.64
CA ARG A 91 4.14 -21.60 -5.76
C ARG A 91 4.62 -21.94 -7.17
N GLU A 92 3.93 -21.46 -8.21
CA GLU A 92 4.34 -21.71 -9.60
C GLU A 92 5.69 -21.03 -9.92
N ASN A 93 5.91 -19.81 -9.42
CA ASN A 93 7.22 -19.15 -9.45
C ASN A 93 8.28 -19.98 -8.74
N ALA A 94 7.97 -20.52 -7.55
CA ALA A 94 8.89 -21.38 -6.82
C ALA A 94 9.20 -22.69 -7.56
N ARG A 95 8.20 -23.25 -8.26
CA ARG A 95 8.36 -24.48 -9.06
C ARG A 95 9.31 -24.24 -10.23
N ALA A 96 9.16 -23.11 -10.92
CA ALA A 96 10.03 -22.71 -12.02
C ALA A 96 11.50 -22.54 -11.57
N LEU A 97 11.71 -22.20 -10.30
CA LEU A 97 13.02 -21.97 -9.69
C LEU A 97 13.52 -23.10 -8.80
N ARG A 98 12.90 -24.29 -8.84
CA ARG A 98 13.19 -25.39 -7.90
C ARG A 98 14.67 -25.74 -7.76
N ALA A 99 15.43 -25.68 -8.86
CA ALA A 99 16.86 -26.00 -8.86
C ALA A 99 17.75 -24.93 -8.19
N TYR A 100 17.21 -23.73 -7.96
CA TYR A 100 17.93 -22.55 -7.46
C TYR A 100 17.40 -22.06 -6.12
N LEU A 101 16.25 -22.58 -5.66
CA LEU A 101 15.65 -22.22 -4.39
C LEU A 101 16.08 -23.17 -3.26
N PRO A 102 16.18 -22.65 -2.02
CA PRO A 102 16.24 -23.50 -0.83
C PRO A 102 15.07 -24.50 -0.80
N THR A 103 15.36 -25.73 -0.37
CA THR A 103 14.36 -26.81 -0.32
C THR A 103 13.24 -26.47 0.65
N GLU A 104 13.56 -25.73 1.70
CA GLU A 104 12.67 -25.24 2.74
C GLU A 104 11.64 -24.25 2.16
N MET A 105 12.07 -23.30 1.32
CA MET A 105 11.17 -22.34 0.67
C MET A 105 10.17 -23.05 -0.25
N TRP A 106 10.64 -24.01 -1.05
CA TRP A 106 9.75 -24.80 -1.91
C TRP A 106 8.75 -25.61 -1.08
N SER A 107 9.25 -26.31 -0.05
CA SER A 107 8.43 -27.21 0.76
C SER A 107 7.35 -26.45 1.51
N GLN A 108 7.70 -25.31 2.11
CA GLN A 108 6.75 -24.43 2.78
C GLN A 108 5.65 -23.95 1.82
N LEU A 109 6.02 -23.40 0.65
CA LEU A 109 5.01 -22.87 -0.29
C LEU A 109 4.09 -23.98 -0.81
N ASN A 110 4.65 -25.16 -1.07
CA ASN A 110 3.86 -26.28 -1.56
C ASN A 110 2.88 -26.80 -0.49
N GLU A 111 3.33 -26.94 0.76
CA GLU A 111 2.45 -27.31 1.88
C GLU A 111 1.39 -26.24 2.14
N PHE A 112 1.79 -24.97 2.13
CA PHE A 112 0.91 -23.84 2.38
C PHE A 112 -0.19 -23.74 1.32
N TYR A 113 0.17 -23.84 0.04
CA TYR A 113 -0.80 -23.92 -1.06
C TYR A 113 -1.77 -25.08 -0.89
N ASN A 114 -1.28 -26.29 -0.61
CA ASN A 114 -2.14 -27.46 -0.42
C ASN A 114 -3.12 -27.24 0.74
N ARG A 115 -2.67 -26.63 1.83
CA ARG A 115 -3.50 -26.32 2.99
C ARG A 115 -4.62 -25.33 2.67
N ILE A 116 -4.34 -24.28 1.90
CA ILE A 116 -5.36 -23.30 1.51
C ILE A 116 -6.32 -23.90 0.48
N MET A 117 -5.83 -24.70 -0.46
CA MET A 117 -6.68 -25.44 -1.41
C MET A 117 -7.72 -26.32 -0.71
N LEU A 118 -7.36 -26.90 0.44
CA LEU A 118 -8.26 -27.72 1.27
C LEU A 118 -9.20 -26.91 2.16
N THR A 119 -9.06 -25.58 2.20
CA THR A 119 -9.96 -24.70 2.95
C THR A 119 -11.30 -24.64 2.21
N GLY A 120 -12.35 -25.20 2.81
CA GLY A 120 -13.71 -25.21 2.25
C GLY A 120 -14.52 -23.96 2.60
N GLU A 121 -15.74 -23.87 2.07
CA GLU A 121 -16.69 -22.77 2.35
C GLU A 121 -16.90 -22.55 3.85
N ALA A 122 -17.09 -23.62 4.62
CA ALA A 122 -17.35 -23.54 6.07
C ALA A 122 -16.19 -22.93 6.87
N GLU A 123 -14.96 -22.96 6.33
CA GLU A 123 -13.77 -22.39 6.99
C GLU A 123 -13.62 -20.88 6.72
N ILE A 124 -14.31 -20.35 5.70
CA ILE A 124 -14.34 -18.90 5.41
C ILE A 124 -15.59 -18.21 5.97
N ASP A 125 -16.50 -18.94 6.60
CA ASP A 125 -17.60 -18.36 7.38
C ASP A 125 -17.07 -17.56 8.59
N ILE A 126 -17.83 -16.56 9.05
CA ILE A 126 -17.40 -15.60 10.09
C ILE A 126 -16.87 -16.26 11.38
N VAL A 127 -17.41 -17.44 11.71
CA VAL A 127 -17.05 -18.22 12.90
C VAL A 127 -15.61 -18.73 12.83
N HIS A 128 -15.18 -19.18 11.64
CA HIS A 128 -13.86 -19.78 11.40
C HIS A 128 -12.88 -18.83 10.73
N LEU A 129 -13.36 -17.73 10.15
CA LEU A 129 -12.57 -16.78 9.36
C LEU A 129 -11.30 -16.30 10.06
N SER A 130 -11.36 -15.99 11.36
CA SER A 130 -10.16 -15.57 12.10
C SER A 130 -9.10 -16.67 12.19
N ARG A 131 -9.49 -17.95 12.30
CA ARG A 131 -8.56 -19.09 12.27
C ARG A 131 -7.93 -19.21 10.88
N THR A 132 -8.75 -19.10 9.84
CA THR A 132 -8.31 -19.19 8.44
C THR A 132 -7.36 -18.05 8.07
N CYS A 133 -7.70 -16.80 8.38
CA CYS A 133 -6.80 -15.66 8.19
C CYS A 133 -5.53 -15.78 9.06
N GLY A 134 -5.65 -16.27 10.29
CA GLY A 134 -4.51 -16.59 11.16
C GLY A 134 -3.53 -17.57 10.51
N MET A 135 -4.06 -18.64 9.91
CA MET A 135 -3.29 -19.63 9.15
C MET A 135 -2.61 -19.01 7.92
N ILE A 136 -3.33 -18.19 7.15
CA ILE A 136 -2.80 -17.51 5.96
C ILE A 136 -1.64 -16.58 6.34
N LYS A 137 -1.84 -15.69 7.32
CA LYS A 137 -0.78 -14.78 7.81
C LYS A 137 0.43 -15.56 8.31
N SER A 138 0.21 -16.64 9.07
CA SER A 138 1.31 -17.46 9.60
C SER A 138 2.10 -18.14 8.48
N GLY A 139 1.42 -18.62 7.44
CA GLY A 139 2.08 -19.18 6.25
C GLY A 139 2.89 -18.14 5.48
N CYS A 140 2.36 -16.92 5.32
CA CYS A 140 3.10 -15.83 4.67
C CYS A 140 4.34 -15.42 5.48
N GLN A 141 4.18 -15.25 6.80
CA GLN A 141 5.29 -14.94 7.71
C GLN A 141 6.35 -16.04 7.75
N ALA A 142 5.94 -17.31 7.74
CA ALA A 142 6.86 -18.44 7.66
C ALA A 142 7.66 -18.40 6.36
N GLN A 143 7.03 -18.12 5.22
CA GLN A 143 7.74 -17.99 3.95
C GLN A 143 8.78 -16.87 3.97
N PHE A 144 8.44 -15.69 4.50
CA PHE A 144 9.41 -14.60 4.64
C PHE A 144 10.56 -14.94 5.59
N GLY A 145 10.29 -15.61 6.71
CA GLY A 145 11.31 -16.05 7.67
C GLY A 145 12.24 -17.13 7.11
N ILE A 146 11.70 -18.08 6.33
CA ILE A 146 12.50 -19.10 5.65
C ILE A 146 13.37 -18.46 4.57
N ALA A 147 12.81 -17.55 3.77
CA ALA A 147 13.58 -16.81 2.79
C ALA A 147 14.75 -16.08 3.47
N ASP A 148 14.50 -15.33 4.54
CA ASP A 148 15.56 -14.59 5.25
C ASP A 148 16.64 -15.50 5.83
N SER A 149 16.28 -16.67 6.33
CA SER A 149 17.25 -17.60 6.92
C SER A 149 18.02 -18.45 5.91
N THR A 150 17.46 -18.74 4.73
CA THR A 150 17.99 -19.77 3.82
C THR A 150 18.36 -19.28 2.42
N LEU A 151 17.75 -18.21 1.93
CA LEU A 151 18.01 -17.72 0.57
C LEU A 151 19.37 -17.03 0.51
N TYR A 152 20.21 -17.48 -0.43
CA TYR A 152 21.56 -16.95 -0.60
C TYR A 152 21.53 -15.46 -0.93
N ARG A 153 22.43 -14.68 -0.31
CA ARG A 153 22.40 -13.20 -0.37
C ARG A 153 23.04 -12.67 -1.66
N ASP A 154 22.46 -13.03 -2.81
CA ASP A 154 22.81 -12.64 -4.18
C ASP A 154 21.81 -11.64 -4.79
N GLU A 155 21.80 -11.49 -6.12
CA GLU A 155 20.83 -10.67 -6.84
C GLU A 155 19.39 -11.11 -6.56
N GLY A 156 19.14 -12.42 -6.50
CA GLY A 156 17.82 -13.00 -6.26
C GLY A 156 17.26 -12.57 -4.91
N TRP A 157 18.08 -12.61 -3.85
CA TRP A 157 17.70 -12.08 -2.52
C TRP A 157 17.21 -10.63 -2.60
N ARG A 158 17.89 -9.79 -3.39
CA ARG A 158 17.54 -8.37 -3.53
C ARG A 158 16.27 -8.16 -4.33
N PHE A 159 16.07 -8.91 -5.42
CA PHE A 159 14.81 -8.85 -6.17
C PHE A 159 13.62 -9.37 -5.36
N TYR A 160 13.81 -10.41 -4.55
CA TYR A 160 12.80 -10.87 -3.58
C TYR A 160 12.43 -9.75 -2.61
N GLY A 161 13.44 -9.10 -2.00
CA GLY A 161 13.22 -7.96 -1.11
C GLY A 161 12.53 -6.76 -1.79
N LEU A 162 12.92 -6.43 -3.04
CA LEU A 162 12.28 -5.36 -3.81
C LEU A 162 10.80 -5.63 -4.03
N GLY A 163 10.45 -6.87 -4.41
CA GLY A 163 9.05 -7.27 -4.56
C GLY A 163 8.28 -7.14 -3.24
N GLN A 164 8.86 -7.61 -2.13
CA GLN A 164 8.25 -7.52 -0.81
C GLN A 164 7.95 -6.07 -0.40
N PHE A 165 8.95 -5.18 -0.43
CA PHE A 165 8.78 -3.80 0.03
C PHE A 165 7.91 -2.97 -0.90
N LEU A 166 7.97 -3.22 -2.21
CA LEU A 166 7.12 -2.54 -3.18
C LEU A 166 5.65 -2.88 -2.97
N GLU A 167 5.32 -4.17 -2.85
CA GLU A 167 3.94 -4.59 -2.60
C GLU A 167 3.46 -4.09 -1.23
N ARG A 168 4.28 -4.16 -0.19
CA ARG A 168 3.91 -3.68 1.14
C ARG A 168 3.59 -2.18 1.15
N ALA A 169 4.35 -1.37 0.41
CA ALA A 169 4.07 0.06 0.25
C ALA A 169 2.73 0.29 -0.47
N ASP A 170 2.48 -0.44 -1.57
CA ASP A 170 1.22 -0.37 -2.33
C ASP A 170 -0.01 -0.76 -1.47
N GLN A 171 0.10 -1.86 -0.71
CA GLN A 171 -0.96 -2.30 0.20
C GLN A 171 -1.23 -1.28 1.32
N THR A 172 -0.19 -0.58 1.77
CA THR A 172 -0.34 0.49 2.77
C THR A 172 -1.01 1.72 2.18
N SER A 173 -0.69 2.12 0.94
CA SER A 173 -1.39 3.22 0.27
C SER A 173 -2.86 2.89 0.02
N ARG A 174 -3.18 1.66 -0.39
CA ARG A 174 -4.58 1.24 -0.57
C ARG A 174 -5.35 1.28 0.73
N LEU A 175 -4.78 0.74 1.81
CA LEU A 175 -5.41 0.74 3.13
C LEU A 175 -5.74 2.17 3.63
N LEU A 176 -4.97 3.17 3.20
CA LEU A 176 -5.18 4.58 3.48
C LEU A 176 -6.17 5.26 2.50
N ASP A 177 -6.77 4.57 1.54
CA ASP A 177 -7.52 5.21 0.45
C ASP A 177 -9.05 5.16 0.65
N VAL A 178 -9.62 3.96 0.79
CA VAL A 178 -11.08 3.75 0.67
C VAL A 178 -11.94 4.38 1.73
N LYS A 179 -11.47 4.44 2.97
CA LYS A 179 -12.24 5.04 4.06
C LYS A 179 -12.01 6.54 4.20
N PHE A 180 -10.92 7.07 3.64
CA PHE A 180 -10.67 8.50 3.68
C PHE A 180 -11.68 9.25 2.80
N ALA A 181 -11.99 8.72 1.62
CA ALA A 181 -13.01 9.31 0.74
C ALA A 181 -14.45 9.16 1.29
N GLN A 182 -14.77 8.02 1.92
CA GLN A 182 -16.09 7.77 2.50
C GLN A 182 -16.36 8.63 3.75
N LEU A 183 -15.36 8.83 4.62
CA LEU A 183 -15.49 9.67 5.82
C LEU A 183 -15.47 11.18 5.51
N ALA A 184 -14.85 11.61 4.41
CA ALA A 184 -14.91 12.99 3.95
C ALA A 184 -16.31 13.40 3.45
N ALA A 185 -17.20 12.42 3.16
CA ALA A 185 -18.54 12.65 2.61
C ALA A 185 -19.67 12.60 3.65
N GLU A 186 -19.42 12.20 4.89
CA GLU A 186 -20.46 11.99 5.92
C GLU A 186 -20.23 12.92 7.13
N GLU A 187 -20.77 14.15 7.07
CA GLU A 187 -20.77 15.09 8.20
C GLU A 187 -21.92 14.78 9.19
N SER A 188 -21.65 14.01 10.26
CA SER A 188 -22.46 14.08 11.48
C SER A 188 -21.67 13.88 12.80
N PRO A 189 -22.10 14.45 13.94
CA PRO A 189 -21.36 14.37 15.21
C PRO A 189 -21.35 12.99 15.89
N GLN A 190 -22.28 12.09 15.53
CA GLN A 190 -22.29 10.70 16.01
C GLN A 190 -21.16 9.84 15.40
N ASP A 191 -20.50 10.32 14.35
CA ASP A 191 -19.51 9.55 13.56
C ASP A 191 -18.11 9.52 14.21
N ARG A 192 -17.81 10.43 15.15
CA ARG A 192 -16.48 10.54 15.80
C ARG A 192 -16.07 9.32 16.63
N ILE A 193 -17.03 8.55 17.18
CA ILE A 193 -16.75 7.30 17.93
C ILE A 193 -16.58 6.12 16.96
N ALA A 194 -17.30 6.13 15.84
CA ALA A 194 -17.10 5.18 14.75
C ALA A 194 -15.71 5.35 14.12
N ASP A 195 -15.23 6.60 13.98
CA ASP A 195 -13.89 6.94 13.50
C ASP A 195 -12.79 6.30 14.34
N THR A 196 -12.83 6.46 15.66
CA THR A 196 -11.77 5.94 16.55
C THR A 196 -11.61 4.42 16.41
N THR A 197 -12.73 3.69 16.32
CA THR A 197 -12.66 2.23 16.17
C THR A 197 -12.15 1.86 14.79
N PHE A 198 -12.61 2.56 13.75
CA PHE A 198 -12.14 2.34 12.40
C PHE A 198 -10.62 2.56 12.25
N TRP A 199 -10.09 3.67 12.76
CA TRP A 199 -8.66 3.95 12.77
C TRP A 199 -7.85 2.90 13.54
N ALA A 200 -8.41 2.34 14.60
CA ALA A 200 -7.82 1.19 15.28
C ALA A 200 -7.74 -0.04 14.37
N LEU A 201 -8.72 -0.27 13.49
CA LEU A 201 -8.70 -1.36 12.50
C LEU A 201 -7.69 -1.11 11.39
N VAL A 202 -7.55 0.13 10.90
CA VAL A 202 -6.50 0.51 9.95
C VAL A 202 -5.12 0.19 10.54
N LEU A 203 -4.87 0.66 11.76
CA LEU A 203 -3.62 0.39 12.45
C LEU A 203 -3.39 -1.11 12.69
N ARG A 204 -4.44 -1.89 13.01
CA ARG A 204 -4.31 -3.36 13.17
C ARG A 204 -4.02 -4.07 11.86
N SER A 205 -4.68 -3.66 10.77
CA SER A 205 -4.46 -4.19 9.41
C SER A 205 -3.01 -3.94 8.96
N ALA A 206 -2.47 -2.76 9.26
CA ALA A 206 -1.06 -2.42 9.02
C ALA A 206 -0.07 -3.02 10.06
N SER A 207 -0.56 -3.75 11.08
CA SER A 207 0.20 -4.17 12.27
C SER A 207 0.96 -3.03 12.97
N ALA A 208 0.41 -1.83 12.87
CA ALA A 208 0.92 -0.59 13.42
C ALA A 208 0.36 -0.29 14.82
N TYR A 209 -0.74 -0.92 15.24
CA TYR A 209 -1.47 -0.53 16.46
C TYR A 209 -0.58 -0.36 17.70
N GLN A 210 0.24 -1.36 18.03
CA GLN A 210 1.14 -1.29 19.19
C GLN A 210 2.27 -0.28 19.00
N ALA A 211 2.83 -0.18 17.78
CA ALA A 211 3.90 0.76 17.48
C ALA A 211 3.41 2.22 17.55
N PHE A 212 2.21 2.48 17.04
CA PHE A 212 1.55 3.77 17.11
C PHE A 212 1.25 4.16 18.56
N GLN A 213 0.63 3.28 19.35
CA GLN A 213 0.33 3.57 20.76
C GLN A 213 1.58 3.81 21.62
N ARG A 214 2.73 3.21 21.25
CA ARG A 214 4.00 3.44 21.93
C ARG A 214 4.53 4.87 21.73
N ILE A 215 4.25 5.47 20.57
CA ILE A 215 4.77 6.79 20.19
C ILE A 215 3.74 7.89 20.50
N GLU A 216 2.46 7.61 20.23
CA GLU A 216 1.34 8.52 20.42
C GLU A 216 0.53 8.08 21.65
N ALA A 217 0.72 8.78 22.78
CA ALA A 217 0.16 8.45 24.10
C ALA A 217 -1.38 8.64 24.19
N CYS A 218 -2.13 7.78 23.50
CA CYS A 218 -3.57 7.55 23.63
C CYS A 218 -4.54 8.47 22.85
N ARG A 219 -4.10 9.23 21.84
CA ARG A 219 -5.04 9.90 20.92
C ARG A 219 -5.03 9.25 19.54
N VAL A 220 -6.17 8.65 19.18
CA VAL A 220 -6.44 8.15 17.83
C VAL A 220 -6.83 9.36 17.00
N ASP A 221 -5.84 9.93 16.32
CA ASP A 221 -5.98 11.10 15.47
C ASP A 221 -5.74 10.64 14.01
N PRO A 222 -6.72 10.79 13.11
CA PRO A 222 -6.62 10.35 11.71
C PRO A 222 -5.38 10.89 11.01
N ASP A 223 -5.07 12.17 11.22
CA ASP A 223 -3.92 12.85 10.61
C ASP A 223 -2.62 12.20 11.05
N ARG A 224 -2.49 11.92 12.36
CA ARG A 224 -1.31 11.27 12.91
C ARG A 224 -1.16 9.84 12.42
N ILE A 225 -2.26 9.13 12.19
CA ILE A 225 -2.23 7.76 11.68
C ILE A 225 -1.80 7.73 10.22
N ALA A 226 -2.34 8.62 9.39
CA ALA A 226 -1.91 8.80 8.01
C ALA A 226 -0.41 9.12 7.95
N VAL A 227 0.03 10.14 8.71
CA VAL A 227 1.44 10.53 8.79
C VAL A 227 2.31 9.39 9.30
N PHE A 228 1.85 8.62 10.30
CA PHE A 228 2.60 7.47 10.81
C PHE A 228 2.78 6.38 9.74
N LEU A 229 1.69 5.99 9.05
CA LEU A 229 1.73 4.94 8.03
C LEU A 229 2.42 5.39 6.74
N LEU A 230 2.45 6.68 6.44
CA LEU A 230 3.19 7.19 5.28
C LEU A 230 4.66 7.41 5.61
N LEU A 231 4.99 8.05 6.72
CA LEU A 231 6.29 8.70 6.93
C LEU A 231 7.17 8.09 8.02
N ASN A 232 6.64 7.24 8.91
CA ASN A 232 7.43 6.75 10.04
C ASN A 232 8.62 5.88 9.59
N PRO A 233 9.88 6.27 9.82
CA PRO A 233 11.05 5.56 9.28
C PRO A 233 11.39 4.27 10.03
N SER A 234 10.62 3.88 11.05
CA SER A 234 10.88 2.70 11.90
C SER A 234 9.77 1.67 11.85
N HIS A 235 8.61 1.98 11.26
CA HIS A 235 7.52 1.03 11.12
C HIS A 235 7.68 0.21 9.83
N PRO A 236 7.79 -1.13 9.89
CA PRO A 236 8.11 -1.95 8.72
C PRO A 236 7.13 -1.88 7.55
N ARG A 237 5.89 -1.45 7.81
CA ARG A 237 4.86 -1.23 6.78
C ARG A 237 4.67 0.22 6.39
N SER A 238 5.40 1.18 6.97
CA SER A 238 5.27 2.53 6.47
C SER A 238 5.82 2.64 5.05
N VAL A 239 5.22 3.53 4.26
CA VAL A 239 5.65 3.75 2.87
C VAL A 239 7.09 4.27 2.83
N SER A 240 7.44 5.21 3.71
CA SER A 240 8.79 5.71 3.89
C SER A 240 9.79 4.59 4.22
N PHE A 241 9.51 3.72 5.20
CA PHE A 241 10.41 2.61 5.51
C PHE A 241 10.63 1.69 4.31
N CYS A 242 9.54 1.31 3.62
CA CYS A 242 9.62 0.45 2.44
C CYS A 242 10.44 1.10 1.32
N THR A 243 10.26 2.40 1.09
CA THR A 243 11.01 3.19 0.11
C THR A 243 12.52 3.16 0.40
N HIS A 244 12.92 3.42 1.64
CA HIS A 244 14.33 3.36 2.06
C HIS A 244 14.91 1.93 1.92
N GLN A 245 14.12 0.90 2.20
CA GLN A 245 14.58 -0.48 1.98
C GLN A 245 14.79 -0.80 0.49
N MET A 246 13.88 -0.35 -0.38
CA MET A 246 14.04 -0.50 -1.84
C MET A 246 15.29 0.22 -2.35
N GLU A 247 15.53 1.45 -1.89
CA GLU A 247 16.70 2.25 -2.25
C GLU A 247 17.99 1.53 -1.85
N ARG A 248 18.06 1.05 -0.60
CA ARG A 248 19.18 0.24 -0.10
C ARG A 248 19.43 -0.99 -0.99
N LEU A 249 18.39 -1.74 -1.32
CA LEU A 249 18.51 -2.96 -2.14
C LEU A 249 18.98 -2.65 -3.57
N LEU A 250 18.53 -1.55 -4.18
CA LEU A 250 19.00 -1.11 -5.50
C LEU A 250 20.46 -0.63 -5.47
N HIS A 251 20.88 0.05 -4.41
CA HIS A 251 22.29 0.38 -4.21
C HIS A 251 23.15 -0.87 -4.04
N GLU A 252 22.68 -1.89 -3.30
CA GLU A 252 23.38 -3.16 -3.19
C GLU A 252 23.48 -3.89 -4.53
N LEU A 253 22.41 -3.92 -5.34
CA LEU A 253 22.43 -4.47 -6.70
C LEU A 253 23.47 -3.75 -7.57
N ARG A 254 23.55 -2.41 -7.47
CA ARG A 254 24.53 -1.61 -8.23
C ARG A 254 25.96 -1.89 -7.78
N MET A 255 26.22 -1.85 -6.49
CA MET A 255 27.57 -1.80 -5.93
C MET A 255 28.16 -3.19 -5.68
N ARG A 256 27.35 -4.14 -5.21
CA ARG A 256 27.79 -5.50 -4.84
C ARG A 256 27.61 -6.49 -5.99
N CYS A 257 26.45 -6.44 -6.64
CA CYS A 257 26.13 -7.31 -7.78
C CYS A 257 26.59 -6.77 -9.13
N ARG A 258 27.14 -5.54 -9.16
CA ARG A 258 27.64 -4.86 -10.37
C ARG A 258 26.59 -4.71 -11.48
N LEU A 259 25.30 -4.63 -11.10
CA LEU A 259 24.20 -4.36 -12.03
C LEU A 259 24.10 -2.86 -12.27
N ALA A 260 24.81 -2.37 -13.28
CA ALA A 260 24.93 -0.94 -13.56
C ALA A 260 23.62 -0.23 -13.96
N ARG A 261 22.59 -0.98 -14.40
CA ARG A 261 21.34 -0.43 -14.95
C ARG A 261 20.29 -0.04 -13.90
N THR A 262 20.65 0.15 -12.63
CA THR A 262 19.69 0.55 -11.58
C THR A 262 19.37 2.05 -11.55
N GLY A 263 20.06 2.88 -12.34
CA GLY A 263 19.99 4.35 -12.23
C GLY A 263 18.59 4.94 -12.39
N ARG A 264 17.77 4.44 -13.32
CA ARG A 264 16.40 4.94 -13.52
C ARG A 264 15.44 4.51 -12.41
N ALA A 265 15.56 3.27 -11.92
CA ALA A 265 14.77 2.81 -10.78
C ALA A 265 15.12 3.61 -9.50
N LEU A 266 16.39 3.95 -9.29
CA LEU A 266 16.81 4.86 -8.21
C LEU A 266 16.21 6.25 -8.39
N HIS A 267 16.18 6.78 -9.61
CA HIS A 267 15.55 8.08 -9.88
C HIS A 267 14.05 8.10 -9.51
N HIS A 268 13.28 7.05 -9.84
CA HIS A 268 11.89 6.96 -9.42
C HIS A 268 11.72 6.85 -7.88
N LEU A 269 12.67 6.24 -7.18
CA LEU A 269 12.69 6.25 -5.71
C LEU A 269 13.01 7.64 -5.14
N ASP A 270 13.89 8.41 -5.78
CA ASP A 270 14.16 9.79 -5.41
C ASP A 270 12.89 10.64 -5.58
N GLU A 271 12.16 10.47 -6.69
CA GLU A 271 10.86 11.12 -6.95
C GLU A 271 9.81 10.73 -5.90
N LEU A 272 9.74 9.45 -5.53
CA LEU A 272 8.85 8.96 -4.48
C LEU A 272 9.22 9.55 -3.11
N THR A 273 10.50 9.60 -2.79
CA THR A 273 10.99 10.16 -1.53
C THR A 273 10.67 11.65 -1.43
N ALA A 274 10.90 12.41 -2.51
CA ALA A 274 10.51 13.81 -2.58
C ALA A 274 8.99 14.00 -2.44
N TYR A 275 8.19 13.13 -3.05
CA TYR A 275 6.73 13.16 -2.93
C TYR A 275 6.25 12.92 -1.49
N LEU A 276 6.87 11.97 -0.77
CA LEU A 276 6.58 11.73 0.65
C LEU A 276 6.99 12.92 1.54
N GLN A 277 8.07 13.63 1.22
CA GLN A 277 8.48 14.83 1.95
C GLN A 277 7.47 15.97 1.82
N VAL A 278 6.83 16.12 0.67
CA VAL A 278 5.73 17.10 0.48
C VAL A 278 4.55 16.77 1.41
N ALA A 279 4.24 15.49 1.60
CA ALA A 279 3.17 15.06 2.51
C ALA A 279 3.41 15.53 3.96
N GLN A 280 4.68 15.57 4.40
CA GLN A 280 5.04 16.04 5.75
C GLN A 280 4.69 17.51 5.98
N GLN A 281 4.60 18.30 4.91
CA GLN A 281 4.38 19.74 4.94
C GLN A 281 2.92 20.12 4.63
N HIS A 282 2.09 19.16 4.22
CA HIS A 282 0.69 19.40 3.87
C HIS A 282 -0.18 19.55 5.12
N ALA A 283 -0.72 20.74 5.33
CA ALA A 283 -1.58 21.06 6.48
C ALA A 283 -2.93 20.31 6.46
N ASP A 284 -3.38 19.87 5.28
CA ASP A 284 -4.61 19.08 5.07
C ASP A 284 -4.32 17.85 4.21
N LEU A 285 -3.44 16.97 4.71
CA LEU A 285 -3.10 15.72 4.04
C LEU A 285 -4.30 14.76 4.00
N VAL A 286 -5.10 14.74 5.07
CA VAL A 286 -6.24 13.83 5.21
C VAL A 286 -7.39 14.20 4.29
N GLY A 287 -7.73 15.48 4.16
CA GLY A 287 -8.74 15.94 3.20
C GLY A 287 -8.38 15.67 1.74
N ASN A 288 -7.08 15.54 1.43
CA ASN A 288 -6.58 15.27 0.07
C ASN A 288 -5.97 13.88 -0.08
N LEU A 289 -6.24 12.95 0.85
CA LEU A 289 -5.47 11.71 0.91
C LEU A 289 -5.69 10.79 -0.29
N HIS A 290 -6.89 10.79 -0.86
CA HIS A 290 -7.19 10.01 -2.07
C HIS A 290 -6.29 10.44 -3.23
N VAL A 291 -6.29 11.74 -3.56
CA VAL A 291 -5.42 12.31 -4.60
C VAL A 291 -3.95 12.07 -4.29
N PHE A 292 -3.57 12.16 -3.01
CA PHE A 292 -2.21 11.88 -2.58
C PHE A 292 -1.83 10.41 -2.84
N ASN A 293 -2.70 9.46 -2.46
CA ASN A 293 -2.52 8.03 -2.64
C ASN A 293 -2.47 7.64 -4.12
N ASP A 294 -3.29 8.24 -4.98
CA ASP A 294 -3.21 8.04 -6.44
C ASP A 294 -1.84 8.46 -6.99
N GLY A 295 -1.32 9.60 -6.55
CA GLY A 295 0.02 10.06 -6.91
C GLY A 295 1.13 9.14 -6.37
N LEU A 296 0.92 8.54 -5.20
CA LEU A 296 1.83 7.56 -4.59
C LEU A 296 1.81 6.23 -5.36
N GLN A 297 0.63 5.66 -5.61
CA GLN A 297 0.45 4.41 -6.35
C GLN A 297 1.03 4.50 -7.76
N ARG A 298 0.83 5.62 -8.47
CA ARG A 298 1.46 5.86 -9.78
C ARG A 298 2.98 5.80 -9.74
N ARG A 299 3.62 6.31 -8.69
CA ARG A 299 5.09 6.26 -8.52
C ARG A 299 5.57 4.85 -8.18
N LEU A 300 4.84 4.13 -7.33
CA LEU A 300 5.12 2.72 -7.04
C LEU A 300 5.03 1.87 -8.32
N ASN A 301 4.02 2.11 -9.16
CA ASN A 301 3.88 1.46 -10.45
C ASN A 301 5.03 1.81 -11.40
N ALA A 302 5.43 3.08 -11.49
CA ALA A 302 6.58 3.49 -12.31
C ALA A 302 7.88 2.77 -11.90
N ILE A 303 8.10 2.56 -10.59
CA ILE A 303 9.24 1.77 -10.10
C ILE A 303 9.12 0.31 -10.58
N ALA A 304 7.93 -0.30 -10.46
CA ALA A 304 7.68 -1.67 -10.90
C ALA A 304 7.95 -1.84 -12.41
N ASP A 305 7.44 -0.91 -13.21
CA ASP A 305 7.56 -0.91 -14.67
C ASP A 305 9.02 -0.74 -15.10
N GLU A 306 9.76 0.18 -14.46
CA GLU A 306 11.17 0.38 -14.74
C GLU A 306 12.00 -0.86 -14.37
N LEU A 307 11.70 -1.54 -13.25
CA LEU A 307 12.33 -2.82 -12.90
C LEU A 307 12.02 -3.88 -13.96
N GLY A 308 10.77 -3.97 -14.39
CA GLY A 308 10.31 -4.88 -15.43
C GLY A 308 11.03 -4.67 -16.77
N ALA A 309 11.07 -3.43 -17.24
CA ALA A 309 11.73 -3.07 -18.50
C ALA A 309 13.24 -3.27 -18.44
N THR A 310 13.87 -2.99 -17.31
CA THR A 310 15.33 -3.05 -17.19
C THR A 310 15.85 -4.47 -16.92
N PHE A 311 15.17 -5.25 -16.09
CA PHE A 311 15.68 -6.53 -15.60
C PHE A 311 14.89 -7.75 -16.08
N PHE A 312 13.59 -7.62 -16.35
CA PHE A 312 12.71 -8.76 -16.71
C PHE A 312 12.44 -8.85 -18.22
N GLY A 313 12.83 -7.83 -18.98
CA GLY A 313 12.66 -7.79 -20.43
C GLY A 313 11.24 -7.42 -20.87
N TYR A 314 10.48 -6.74 -20.01
CA TYR A 314 9.18 -6.20 -20.38
C TYR A 314 9.34 -5.10 -21.43
N ALA A 315 8.36 -4.98 -22.31
CA ALA A 315 8.29 -3.81 -23.17
C ALA A 315 8.16 -2.56 -22.27
N PRO A 316 8.93 -1.49 -22.52
CA PRO A 316 8.77 -0.27 -21.74
C PRO A 316 7.33 0.20 -21.88
N HIS A 317 6.66 0.41 -20.74
CA HIS A 317 5.30 0.94 -20.73
C HIS A 317 5.34 2.31 -21.41
N GLN A 318 4.65 2.46 -22.55
CA GLN A 318 4.47 3.78 -23.14
C GLN A 318 3.55 4.54 -22.19
N PRO A 319 3.97 5.69 -21.64
CA PRO A 319 3.05 6.48 -20.83
C PRO A 319 1.85 6.79 -21.72
N ILE A 320 0.66 6.37 -21.28
CA ILE A 320 -0.59 6.84 -21.87
C ILE A 320 -0.50 8.36 -21.78
N VAL A 321 -0.47 9.04 -22.93
CA VAL A 321 -0.52 10.50 -22.99
C VAL A 321 -1.91 10.89 -22.50
N GLN A 322 -2.04 11.02 -21.18
CA GLN A 322 -3.17 11.70 -20.58
C GLN A 322 -3.04 13.16 -21.01
N THR A 323 -3.99 13.64 -21.81
CA THR A 323 -4.20 15.07 -22.03
C THR A 323 -4.20 15.75 -20.66
N PRO A 324 -3.44 16.86 -20.49
CA PRO A 324 -3.34 17.51 -19.19
C PRO A 324 -4.74 17.87 -18.70
N GLU A 325 -5.11 17.37 -17.52
CA GLU A 325 -6.24 17.91 -16.78
C GLU A 325 -6.04 19.42 -16.57
N PRO A 326 -7.12 20.21 -16.59
CA PRO A 326 -7.03 21.66 -16.46
C PRO A 326 -6.41 22.07 -15.12
N GLY A 327 -5.12 22.42 -15.17
CA GLY A 327 -4.43 23.37 -14.29
C GLY A 327 -4.23 22.94 -12.83
N MET A 328 -3.06 22.40 -12.52
CA MET A 328 -2.47 22.68 -11.20
C MET A 328 -2.26 24.20 -11.06
N PRO A 329 -2.54 24.81 -9.91
CA PRO A 329 -2.25 26.22 -9.70
C PRO A 329 -0.75 26.43 -9.78
N VAL A 330 -0.31 27.20 -10.78
CA VAL A 330 1.03 27.76 -10.84
C VAL A 330 1.16 28.71 -9.65
N ILE A 331 1.90 28.31 -8.62
CA ILE A 331 2.28 29.22 -7.53
C ILE A 331 3.32 30.18 -8.10
N GLY A 332 2.82 31.32 -8.61
CA GLY A 332 3.66 32.42 -9.03
C GLY A 332 4.44 32.97 -7.83
N ASN A 333 5.75 33.16 -8.03
CA ASN A 333 6.59 33.92 -7.12
C ASN A 333 5.98 35.32 -6.91
N VAL A 334 5.38 35.56 -5.76
CA VAL A 334 5.09 36.92 -5.31
C VAL A 334 6.42 37.52 -4.83
N THR A 335 7.17 38.07 -5.78
CA THR A 335 8.21 39.04 -5.48
C THR A 335 7.50 40.27 -4.92
N GLN A 336 7.53 40.44 -3.59
CA GLN A 336 7.10 41.69 -2.95
C GLN A 336 8.05 42.81 -3.37
N SER A 337 7.66 43.55 -4.41
CA SER A 337 8.15 44.89 -4.66
C SER A 337 7.55 45.84 -3.62
N GLN A 338 8.32 46.18 -2.59
CA GLN A 338 7.99 47.31 -1.71
C GLN A 338 8.17 48.61 -2.50
N SER A 339 7.05 49.19 -2.93
CA SER A 339 6.98 50.62 -3.27
C SER A 339 6.54 51.38 -2.03
N GLN A 340 7.50 52.04 -1.38
CA GLN A 340 7.25 53.09 -0.38
C GLN A 340 6.70 54.32 -1.09
N SER A 341 5.50 54.75 -0.73
CA SER A 341 5.08 56.13 -0.95
C SER A 341 3.93 56.52 -0.02
N GLN A 342 4.11 57.72 0.58
CA GLN A 342 3.16 58.57 1.31
C GLN A 342 3.06 58.31 2.82
N SER A 343 3.08 59.31 3.71
CA SER A 343 2.99 60.77 3.54
C SER A 343 3.38 61.45 4.85
N GLN A 344 4.11 62.57 4.75
CA GLN A 344 4.35 63.50 5.84
C GLN A 344 3.11 64.35 6.14
N SER A 345 2.95 64.59 7.44
CA SER A 345 2.09 65.50 8.20
C SER A 345 1.92 66.93 7.66
N GLN A 346 0.69 67.46 7.79
CA GLN A 346 0.32 68.83 8.20
C GLN A 346 -1.16 68.75 8.66
N SER A 347 -1.48 68.78 9.96
CA SER A 347 -1.66 69.93 10.87
C SER A 347 -2.84 70.86 10.55
N GLN A 348 -3.73 70.98 11.55
CA GLN A 348 -4.65 72.10 11.84
C GLN A 348 -5.86 72.27 10.91
N SER A 349 -7.05 72.68 11.34
CA SER A 349 -7.65 72.97 12.66
C SER A 349 -9.08 73.42 12.38
N GLN A 350 -10.03 73.07 13.26
CA GLN A 350 -11.30 73.79 13.52
C GLN A 350 -12.29 73.87 12.33
N GLY A 351 -13.61 73.89 12.49
CA GLY A 351 -14.49 74.01 13.63
C GLY A 351 -15.89 74.23 13.03
N SER A 352 -16.85 73.41 13.47
CA SER A 352 -18.30 73.63 13.56
C SER A 352 -18.97 74.73 12.71
N ALA A 353 -19.75 74.28 11.70
CA ALA A 353 -21.17 74.61 11.42
C ALA A 353 -21.64 76.10 11.35
N PRO A 354 -22.92 76.39 11.07
CA PRO A 354 -23.40 76.75 9.74
C PRO A 354 -23.93 78.20 9.64
N SER A 355 -23.83 78.80 8.46
CA SER A 355 -24.83 79.66 7.77
C SER A 355 -24.25 80.13 6.44
#